data_AF-A0A7C9EWT5-F1
#
_entry.id   AF-A0A7C9EWT5-F1
#
_cell.length_a   1.000
_cell.length_b   1.000
_cell.length_c   1.000
_cell.angle_alpha   90.00
_cell.angle_beta   90.00
_cell.angle_gamma   90.00
#
_symmetry.space_group_name_H-M   'P 1'
#
loop_
_entity.id
_entity.type
_entity.pdbx_description
1 polymer ?
#
loop_
_entity_poly.entity_id
_entity_poly.type
_entity_poly.pdbx_seq_one_letter_code
_entity_poly.pdbx_strand_id
1 'polypeptide(L)'
;FKRRVAYSNVGYDHIVGWRTSCIRRMNELPKWEDSVNEKYPHIVYEESCKEHEHDEATTEEDLSSDKIEEELVTSLSRVSWEKVDVSFQGSRLRFAAHSVIQVKDQHMQAEGADVIQHMIDHFIV
;
A
#
# COMPACT_ATOMS: atom_id res chain seq x y z
N PHE A 1 2.84 -15.16 11.17
CA PHE A 1 3.91 -14.46 10.41
C PHE A 1 4.81 -13.72 11.38
N LYS A 2 6.14 -13.77 11.21
CA LYS A 2 7.08 -13.04 12.07
C LYS A 2 7.11 -11.53 11.80
N ARG A 3 6.78 -11.14 10.56
CA ARG A 3 6.73 -9.77 10.06
C ARG A 3 5.60 -9.67 9.05
N ARG A 4 4.94 -8.52 8.99
CA ARG A 4 3.80 -8.24 8.10
C ARG A 4 4.04 -6.88 7.46
N VAL A 5 4.24 -6.86 6.16
CA VAL A 5 4.55 -5.63 5.42
C VAL A 5 3.61 -5.52 4.23
N ALA A 6 3.00 -4.35 4.03
CA ALA A 6 2.09 -4.06 2.94
C ALA A 6 2.66 -2.93 2.09
N TYR A 7 2.84 -3.19 0.80
CA TYR A 7 3.24 -2.19 -0.19
C TYR A 7 1.99 -1.73 -0.95
N SER A 8 1.73 -0.44 -0.94
CA SER A 8 0.52 0.15 -1.53
C SER A 8 0.90 1.34 -2.38
N ASN A 9 0.33 1.45 -3.58
CA ASN A 9 0.56 2.61 -4.42
C ASN A 9 -0.42 3.74 -4.04
N VAL A 10 0.10 4.95 -3.85
CA VAL A 10 -0.66 6.07 -3.26
C VAL A 10 -1.67 6.70 -4.21
N GLY A 11 -1.59 6.46 -5.52
CA GLY A 11 -2.57 6.97 -6.47
C GLY A 11 -2.29 6.62 -7.93
N TYR A 12 -3.24 6.93 -8.81
CA TYR A 12 -3.25 6.51 -10.21
C TYR A 12 -3.42 5.01 -10.46
N ASP A 13 -3.66 4.19 -9.44
CA ASP A 13 -3.99 2.78 -9.67
C ASP A 13 -5.45 2.61 -10.13
N HIS A 14 -5.67 2.69 -11.44
CA HIS A 14 -7.00 2.58 -12.02
C HIS A 14 -7.44 1.12 -12.25
N ILE A 15 -6.51 0.16 -12.12
CA ILE A 15 -6.82 -1.26 -12.37
C ILE A 15 -7.67 -1.81 -11.24
N VAL A 16 -7.28 -1.51 -10.00
CA VAL A 16 -7.96 -2.03 -8.80
C VAL A 16 -8.62 -0.93 -7.96
N GLY A 17 -8.19 0.33 -8.13
CA GLY A 17 -8.64 1.46 -7.32
C GLY A 17 -7.97 1.51 -5.95
N TRP A 18 -7.95 2.70 -5.32
CA TRP A 18 -7.26 2.90 -4.03
C TRP A 18 -7.83 2.02 -2.91
N ARG A 19 -9.15 1.83 -2.89
CA ARG A 19 -9.90 1.11 -1.84
C ARG A 19 -9.46 -0.34 -1.68
N THR A 20 -9.00 -0.96 -2.75
CA THR A 20 -8.60 -2.37 -2.77
C THR A 20 -7.07 -2.55 -2.78
N SER A 21 -6.32 -1.47 -2.98
CA SER A 21 -4.85 -1.48 -3.06
C SER A 21 -4.17 -0.92 -1.81
N CYS A 22 -4.93 -0.43 -0.81
CA CYS A 22 -4.38 0.16 0.40
C CYS A 22 -5.12 -0.31 1.66
N ILE A 23 -4.37 -0.59 2.73
CA ILE A 23 -4.92 -0.92 4.06
C ILE A 23 -5.08 0.31 4.96
N ARG A 24 -5.11 1.51 4.35
CA ARG A 24 -5.34 2.79 5.02
C ARG A 24 -6.73 3.30 4.67
N ARG A 25 -7.34 4.01 5.62
CA ARG A 25 -8.51 4.84 5.34
C ARG A 25 -8.10 6.06 4.52
N MET A 26 -9.05 6.66 3.81
CA MET A 26 -8.79 7.84 2.97
C MET A 26 -8.16 9.01 3.77
N ASN A 27 -8.57 9.19 5.02
CA ASN A 27 -8.05 10.22 5.92
C ASN A 27 -6.68 9.87 6.56
N GLU A 28 -6.22 8.62 6.43
CA GLU A 28 -4.93 8.12 6.92
C GLU A 28 -3.86 8.11 5.82
N LEU A 29 -4.23 8.46 4.57
CA LEU A 29 -3.27 8.56 3.48
C LEU A 29 -2.29 9.70 3.75
N PRO A 30 -0.97 9.46 3.59
CA PRO A 30 0.02 10.50 3.76
C PRO A 30 -0.24 11.64 2.77
N LYS A 31 0.02 12.88 3.19
CA LYS A 31 0.05 14.01 2.27
C LYS A 31 1.24 13.80 1.34
N TRP A 32 0.99 13.87 0.04
CA TRP A 32 2.02 13.60 -0.96
C TRP A 32 3.17 14.59 -0.83
N GLU A 33 4.36 14.06 -0.58
CA GLU A 33 5.64 14.76 -0.71
C GLU A 33 6.44 14.04 -1.80
N ASP A 34 7.25 14.80 -2.55
CA ASP A 34 8.15 14.22 -3.55
C ASP A 34 9.09 13.23 -2.86
N SER A 35 9.42 12.11 -3.53
CA SER A 35 10.32 11.12 -2.92
C SER A 35 11.66 11.75 -2.57
N VAL A 36 12.05 11.61 -1.31
CA VAL A 36 13.31 12.10 -0.76
C VAL A 36 14.40 11.01 -0.85
N ASN A 37 14.04 9.79 -1.27
CA ASN A 37 14.94 8.63 -1.23
C ASN A 37 15.67 8.45 -2.57
N GLU A 38 16.96 8.80 -2.60
CA GLU A 38 17.80 8.65 -3.80
C GLU A 38 17.97 7.20 -4.25
N LYS A 39 17.91 6.23 -3.32
CA LYS A 39 18.10 4.81 -3.63
C LYS A 39 16.82 4.15 -4.14
N TYR A 40 15.67 4.55 -3.59
CA TYR A 40 14.36 4.02 -3.95
C TYR A 40 13.38 5.17 -4.25
N PRO A 41 13.51 5.79 -5.44
CA PRO A 41 12.76 7.00 -5.78
C PRO A 41 11.24 6.82 -5.83
N HIS A 42 10.72 5.60 -5.89
CA HIS A 42 9.28 5.36 -5.83
C HIS A 42 8.75 5.14 -4.41
N ILE A 43 9.61 4.99 -3.39
CA ILE A 43 9.19 4.91 -1.99
C ILE A 43 8.96 6.34 -1.48
N VAL A 44 7.74 6.63 -1.02
CA VAL A 44 7.34 7.99 -0.61
C VAL A 44 7.02 8.10 0.87
N TYR A 45 6.57 7.03 1.52
CA TYR A 45 6.29 7.03 2.95
C TYR A 45 6.38 5.63 3.54
N GLU A 46 6.87 5.54 4.77
CA GLU A 46 7.00 4.28 5.51
C GLU A 46 6.53 4.46 6.94
N GLU A 47 5.73 3.52 7.44
CA GLU A 47 5.19 3.56 8.78
C GLU A 47 5.16 2.17 9.40
N SER A 48 5.57 2.07 10.67
CA SER A 48 5.40 0.88 11.48
C SER A 48 4.23 1.08 12.46
N CYS A 49 3.08 0.49 12.16
CA CYS A 49 1.91 0.57 13.03
C CYS A 49 1.96 -0.53 14.10
N LYS A 50 1.71 -0.16 15.35
CA LYS A 50 1.43 -1.11 16.44
C LYS A 50 -0.02 -1.58 16.37
N GLU A 51 -0.30 -2.69 17.04
CA GLU A 51 -1.64 -3.27 17.12
C GLU A 51 -2.61 -2.24 17.73
N HIS A 52 -3.71 -1.97 17.04
CA HIS A 52 -4.78 -1.14 17.57
C HIS A 52 -5.73 -2.00 18.40
N GLU A 53 -5.80 -1.72 19.70
CA GLU A 53 -6.87 -2.20 20.57
C GLU A 53 -8.11 -1.34 20.30
N HIS A 54 -9.12 -1.90 19.64
CA HIS A 54 -10.42 -1.26 19.49
C HIS A 54 -11.54 -2.27 19.73
N ASP A 55 -12.52 -1.82 20.52
CA ASP A 55 -13.68 -2.57 20.98
C ASP A 55 -14.66 -2.91 19.85
N GLU A 56 -15.51 -3.88 20.18
CA GLU A 56 -16.34 -4.70 19.30
C GLU A 56 -17.17 -3.96 18.23
N ALA A 57 -17.30 -4.62 17.08
CA ALA A 57 -18.07 -4.15 15.94
C ALA A 57 -19.59 -4.31 16.17
N THR A 58 -20.35 -3.25 15.92
CA THR A 58 -21.82 -3.27 15.97
C THR A 58 -22.38 -3.85 14.67
N THR A 59 -23.08 -4.98 14.79
CA THR A 59 -23.72 -5.69 13.67
C THR A 59 -25.07 -5.06 13.31
N GLU A 60 -25.15 -4.47 12.12
CA GLU A 60 -26.43 -4.19 11.44
C GLU A 60 -26.30 -4.64 9.98
N GLU A 61 -27.30 -5.35 9.47
CA GLU A 61 -27.28 -6.01 8.17
C GLU A 61 -27.53 -5.00 7.02
N ASP A 62 -26.50 -4.28 6.62
CA ASP A 62 -26.46 -3.52 5.37
C ASP A 62 -25.11 -3.73 4.68
N LEU A 63 -25.09 -4.47 3.57
CA LEU A 63 -23.89 -4.94 2.87
C LEU A 63 -23.43 -3.94 1.80
N SER A 64 -23.39 -2.64 2.11
CA SER A 64 -22.82 -1.66 1.20
C SER A 64 -21.30 -1.87 1.05
N SER A 65 -20.75 -1.55 -0.13
CA SER A 65 -19.30 -1.67 -0.39
C SER A 65 -18.47 -0.92 0.65
N ASP A 66 -18.91 0.27 1.03
CA ASP A 66 -18.24 1.11 2.02
C ASP A 66 -18.17 0.41 3.40
N LYS A 67 -19.23 -0.30 3.82
CA LYS A 67 -19.25 -0.99 5.12
C LYS A 67 -18.32 -2.21 5.13
N ILE A 68 -18.32 -2.98 4.04
CA ILE A 68 -17.44 -4.15 3.89
C ILE A 68 -15.97 -3.70 3.88
N GLU A 69 -15.65 -2.64 3.15
CA GLU A 69 -14.31 -2.05 3.11
C GLU A 69 -13.85 -1.59 4.51
N GLU A 70 -14.70 -0.89 5.26
CA GLU A 70 -14.37 -0.47 6.63
C GLU A 70 -14.19 -1.65 7.59
N GLU A 71 -15.02 -2.69 7.49
CA GLU A 71 -14.87 -3.90 8.31
C GLU A 71 -13.54 -4.62 8.01
N LEU A 72 -13.15 -4.68 6.73
CA LEU A 72 -11.88 -5.26 6.30
C LEU A 72 -10.69 -4.46 6.84
N VAL A 73 -10.67 -3.14 6.64
CA VAL A 73 -9.59 -2.27 7.14
C VAL A 73 -9.50 -2.32 8.66
N THR A 74 -10.64 -2.31 9.36
CA THR A 74 -10.71 -2.41 10.82
C THR A 74 -10.22 -3.76 11.34
N SER A 75 -10.58 -4.85 10.67
CA SER A 75 -10.12 -6.19 11.04
C SER A 75 -8.62 -6.36 10.79
N LEU A 76 -8.11 -5.85 9.67
CA LEU A 76 -6.69 -5.87 9.35
C LEU A 76 -5.85 -4.99 10.29
N SER A 77 -6.40 -3.91 10.84
CA SER A 77 -5.66 -3.03 11.76
C SER A 77 -5.46 -3.61 13.16
N ARG A 78 -6.13 -4.73 13.50
CA ARG A 78 -5.95 -5.45 14.77
C ARG A 78 -4.58 -6.13 14.89
N VAL A 79 -3.83 -6.18 13.79
CA VAL A 79 -2.49 -6.76 13.78
C VAL A 79 -1.46 -5.73 13.34
N SER A 80 -0.23 -5.91 13.80
CA SER A 80 0.90 -5.06 13.44
C SER A 80 1.25 -5.19 11.96
N TRP A 81 1.35 -4.03 11.28
CA TRP A 81 1.75 -3.90 9.88
C TRP A 81 2.85 -2.84 9.75
N GLU A 82 3.83 -3.14 8.91
CA GLU A 82 4.68 -2.13 8.28
C GLU A 82 4.02 -1.74 6.96
N LYS A 83 3.71 -0.47 6.80
CA LYS A 83 3.04 0.08 5.63
C LYS A 83 4.07 0.87 4.83
N VAL A 84 4.29 0.45 3.59
CA VAL A 84 5.19 1.12 2.64
C VAL A 84 4.34 1.67 1.51
N ASP A 85 4.34 2.99 1.39
CA ASP A 85 3.60 3.72 0.39
C ASP A 85 4.54 4.05 -0.78
N VAL A 86 4.12 3.67 -1.99
CA VAL A 86 4.87 3.87 -3.22
C VAL A 86 4.13 4.81 -4.17
N SER A 87 4.84 5.54 -5.02
CA SER A 87 4.23 6.43 -6.01
C SER A 87 4.84 6.25 -7.38
N PHE A 88 4.01 5.87 -8.37
CA PHE A 88 4.38 5.85 -9.78
C PHE A 88 3.84 7.07 -10.55
N GLN A 89 3.53 8.18 -9.90
CA GLN A 89 2.94 9.35 -10.57
C GLN A 89 3.79 9.87 -11.74
N GLY A 90 5.12 9.83 -11.62
CA GLY A 90 6.07 10.21 -12.67
C GLY A 90 6.19 9.18 -13.80
N SER A 91 5.60 7.99 -13.64
CA SER A 91 5.75 6.87 -14.55
C SER A 91 4.96 7.02 -15.84
N ARG A 92 5.49 6.44 -16.92
CA ARG A 92 4.75 6.31 -18.19
C ARG A 92 3.53 5.40 -18.05
N LEU A 93 3.61 4.40 -17.16
CA LEU A 93 2.54 3.42 -16.92
C LEU A 93 1.82 3.65 -15.59
N ARG A 94 1.76 4.90 -15.11
CA ARG A 94 1.16 5.27 -13.81
C ARG A 94 -0.25 4.72 -13.59
N PHE A 95 -1.06 4.63 -14.65
CA PHE A 95 -2.44 4.10 -14.59
C PHE A 95 -2.52 2.58 -14.31
N ALA A 96 -1.40 1.88 -14.50
CA ALA A 96 -1.22 0.46 -14.26
C ALA A 96 -0.23 0.21 -13.11
N ALA A 97 -0.13 1.13 -12.14
CA ALA A 97 0.77 1.03 -11.00
C ALA A 97 0.71 -0.32 -10.27
N HIS A 98 -0.48 -0.93 -10.17
CA HIS A 98 -0.65 -2.30 -9.64
C HIS A 98 0.24 -3.34 -10.30
N SER A 99 0.46 -3.19 -11.60
CA SER A 99 1.31 -4.09 -12.39
C SER A 99 2.76 -3.66 -12.33
N VAL A 100 3.04 -2.35 -12.32
CA VAL A 100 4.41 -1.81 -12.26
C VAL A 100 5.11 -2.25 -10.97
N ILE A 101 4.43 -2.20 -9.82
CA ILE A 101 5.01 -2.62 -8.53
C ILE A 101 5.42 -4.09 -8.50
N GLN A 102 4.81 -4.95 -9.33
CA GLN A 102 5.07 -6.38 -9.34
C GLN A 102 6.24 -6.77 -10.25
N VAL A 103 6.63 -5.91 -11.19
CA VAL A 103 7.75 -6.12 -12.14
C VAL A 103 7.73 -7.51 -12.79
N LYS A 104 6.56 -7.95 -13.25
CA LYS A 104 6.37 -9.25 -13.93
C LYS A 104 7.00 -9.28 -15.32
N ASP A 105 6.99 -8.15 -16.01
CA ASP A 105 7.67 -7.96 -17.30
C ASP A 105 8.72 -6.87 -17.15
N GLN A 106 10.00 -7.26 -17.14
CA GLN A 106 11.11 -6.34 -16.94
C GLN A 106 11.22 -5.29 -18.04
N HIS A 107 10.78 -5.56 -19.28
CA HIS A 107 10.85 -4.57 -20.36
C HIS A 107 9.81 -3.47 -20.19
N MET A 108 8.60 -3.82 -19.73
CA MET A 108 7.51 -2.86 -19.57
C MET A 108 7.46 -2.22 -18.18
N GLN A 109 7.92 -2.92 -17.14
CA GLN A 109 7.69 -2.56 -15.73
C GLN A 109 9.00 -2.30 -14.97
N ALA A 110 10.11 -2.05 -15.69
CA ALA A 110 11.42 -1.73 -15.10
C ALA A 110 11.38 -0.59 -14.06
N GLU A 111 10.44 0.34 -14.21
CA GLU A 111 10.28 1.46 -13.26
C GLU A 111 9.95 1.00 -11.84
N GLY A 112 9.35 -0.18 -11.63
CA GLY A 112 9.10 -0.73 -10.29
C GLY A 112 10.29 -1.48 -9.67
N ALA A 113 11.43 -1.57 -10.36
CA ALA A 113 12.56 -2.39 -9.91
C ALA A 113 13.16 -1.92 -8.58
N ASP A 114 13.14 -0.63 -8.30
CA ASP A 114 13.62 -0.07 -7.02
C ASP A 114 12.73 -0.48 -5.84
N VAL A 115 11.42 -0.64 -6.05
CA VAL A 115 10.50 -1.17 -5.02
C VAL A 115 10.82 -2.63 -4.70
N ILE A 116 11.14 -3.44 -5.72
CA ILE A 116 11.59 -4.83 -5.50
C ILE A 116 12.94 -4.85 -4.79
N GLN A 117 13.87 -3.97 -5.16
CA GLN A 117 15.15 -3.85 -4.47
C GLN A 117 14.95 -3.44 -3.00
N HIS A 118 14.02 -2.52 -2.72
CA HIS A 118 13.64 -2.15 -1.36
C HIS A 118 13.16 -3.37 -0.56
N MET A 119 12.29 -4.20 -1.13
CA MET A 119 11.84 -5.44 -0.48
C MET A 119 13.00 -6.38 -0.19
N ILE A 120 13.89 -6.61 -1.16
CA ILE A 120 15.06 -7.47 -1.02
C ILE A 120 15.95 -6.99 0.15
N ASP A 121 16.31 -5.71 0.14
CA ASP A 121 17.24 -5.14 1.12
C ASP A 121 16.66 -5.11 2.54
N HIS A 122 15.33 -5.03 2.67
CA HIS A 122 14.66 -5.02 3.97
C HIS A 122 14.25 -6.42 4.45
N PHE A 123 14.08 -7.41 3.57
CA PHE A 123 13.56 -8.74 3.93
C PHE A 123 14.63 -9.83 3.98
N ILE A 124 15.82 -9.60 3.42
CA ILE A 124 16.95 -10.49 3.65
C ILE A 124 17.37 -10.36 5.12
N VAL A 125 17.09 -11.41 5.91
CA VAL A 125 17.57 -11.64 7.28
C VAL A 125 18.54 -12.80 7.26
#